data_AF-Q0F3L0-F1
#
_entry.id   AF-Q0F3L0-F1
#
_cell.length_a   1.000
_cell.length_b   1.000
_cell.length_c   1.000
_cell.angle_alpha   90.00
_cell.angle_beta   90.00
_cell.angle_gamma   90.00
#
_symmetry.space_group_name_H-M   'P 1'
#
loop_
_entity.id
_entity.type
_entity.pdbx_description
1 polymer ?
#
loop_
_entity_poly.entity_id
_entity_poly.type
_entity_poly.pdbx_seq_one_letter_code
_entity_poly.pdbx_strand_id
1 'polypeptide(L)'
;MIQAYNGPMRYPLPSEFAMRSRLNDELHTHPYEPLNPPEHVVSIAMLTGEEQHDQVDAHLASLCEHFGKQTPKESIRWRMDFGIFRMKVEKHQEFTRYKLVSKPDTKAQDDLFSDSPLALLPEGWLAALPGEMLVAIDIVILPYPEDASPRQLVDKYSGYFDATTLTASQVGRSSNVAFTDFQIRDDGMSRLLVFTKAKLPSQIGRLTHRLIEMETYRMMAFMAVPEARRLLKELPLADARLTQLTRAISDGEGVDDEALMHQLTTLAASVENLVATHYRRFSATQAYFSLVFKRLNELHEEPIETMPTIGGILERRLEPARDTCDSVSHWLTQLATRVSKTTQLLRTRIDVQHEKQNQEMLAAMNRRFQLQLRLQQAAELLSIAIFTYYTVNLLDYVCQELALLAGIPLESLLVKSVAAPVLALSAFLLMRRLRSKRDI
;
A
#
# COMPACT_ATOMS: atom_id res chain seq x y z
N MET A 1 20.43 34.24 13.69
CA MET A 1 21.80 33.95 14.13
C MET A 1 21.78 33.61 15.60
N ILE A 2 22.04 32.36 15.97
CA ILE A 2 22.33 32.01 17.37
C ILE A 2 23.78 32.45 17.59
N GLN A 3 23.99 33.42 18.47
CA GLN A 3 25.33 33.80 18.90
C GLN A 3 25.89 32.59 19.66
N ALA A 4 26.83 31.86 19.05
CA ALA A 4 27.48 30.74 19.69
C ALA A 4 28.17 31.26 20.96
N TYR A 5 27.78 30.71 22.11
CA TYR A 5 28.40 31.01 23.39
C TYR A 5 29.79 30.37 23.39
N ASN A 6 30.78 31.05 22.78
CA ASN A 6 32.18 30.63 22.76
C ASN A 6 32.85 30.96 24.10
N GLY A 7 32.29 30.44 25.19
CA GLY A 7 32.98 30.37 26.46
C GLY A 7 34.00 29.22 26.42
N PRO A 8 35.22 29.37 26.97
CA PRO A 8 36.15 28.25 27.06
C PRO A 8 35.50 27.09 27.83
N MET A 9 35.62 25.87 27.30
CA MET A 9 35.12 24.65 27.91
C MET A 9 35.61 24.56 29.36
N ARG A 10 34.69 24.62 30.32
CA ARG A 10 35.01 24.58 31.76
C ARG A 10 35.53 23.20 32.21
N TYR A 11 35.29 22.14 31.45
CA TYR A 11 35.65 20.76 31.79
C TYR A 11 35.99 19.94 30.52
N PRO A 12 36.93 18.99 30.58
CA PRO A 12 37.15 18.04 29.49
C PRO A 12 35.99 17.05 29.41
N LEU A 13 35.34 16.97 28.25
CA LEU A 13 34.32 15.95 27.95
C LEU A 13 35.00 14.69 27.36
N PRO A 14 34.42 13.50 27.55
CA PRO A 14 34.86 12.27 26.88
C PRO A 14 34.75 12.34 25.35
N SER A 15 35.26 11.33 24.64
CA SER A 15 35.14 11.23 23.18
C SER A 15 33.68 11.28 22.73
N GLU A 16 33.37 12.18 21.79
CA GLU A 16 32.02 12.36 21.29
C GLU A 16 31.65 11.31 20.23
N PHE A 17 30.40 10.88 20.25
CA PHE A 17 29.81 10.16 19.12
C PHE A 17 29.79 11.07 17.89
N ALA A 18 30.30 10.58 16.75
CA ALA A 18 30.55 11.39 15.56
C ALA A 18 29.32 12.15 15.02
N MET A 19 28.11 11.61 15.22
CA MET A 19 26.87 12.26 14.77
C MET A 19 26.15 13.06 15.87
N ARG A 20 26.70 13.17 17.09
CA ARG A 20 26.03 13.82 18.24
C ARG A 20 25.47 15.20 17.87
N SER A 21 26.30 16.06 17.28
CA SER A 21 25.87 17.41 16.89
C SER A 21 24.80 17.38 15.81
N ARG A 22 24.99 16.55 14.76
CA ARG A 22 24.00 16.41 13.68
C ARG A 22 22.64 15.93 14.19
N LEU A 23 22.62 14.96 15.10
CA LEU A 23 21.40 14.45 15.73
C LEU A 23 20.75 15.48 16.66
N ASN A 24 21.55 16.24 17.41
CA ASN A 24 21.05 17.32 18.25
C ASN A 24 20.44 18.45 17.40
N ASP A 25 21.10 18.81 16.30
CA ASP A 25 20.70 19.90 15.42
C ASP A 25 19.41 19.59 14.64
N GLU A 26 19.01 18.31 14.53
CA GLU A 26 17.73 17.90 13.96
C GLU A 26 16.54 18.61 14.64
N LEU A 27 16.61 18.82 15.96
CA LEU A 27 15.58 19.57 16.71
C LEU A 27 15.47 21.03 16.28
N HIS A 28 16.55 21.60 15.76
CA HIS A 28 16.65 23.00 15.37
C HIS A 28 16.53 23.22 13.86
N THR A 29 16.30 22.14 13.11
CA THR A 29 16.27 22.13 11.65
C THR A 29 14.98 22.73 11.07
N HIS A 30 13.95 22.95 11.90
CA HIS A 30 12.64 23.47 11.50
C HIS A 30 12.24 24.77 12.24
N PRO A 31 13.06 25.84 12.24
CA PRO A 31 12.67 27.07 12.90
C PRO A 31 11.52 27.73 12.12
N TYR A 32 10.48 28.12 12.85
CA TYR A 32 9.39 28.92 12.32
C TYR A 32 9.91 30.30 11.89
N GLU A 33 9.37 30.84 10.79
CA GLU A 33 9.66 32.22 10.40
C GLU A 33 9.11 33.16 11.48
N PRO A 34 9.92 33.98 12.16
CA PRO A 34 9.41 34.96 13.09
C PRO A 34 8.64 36.05 12.33
N LEU A 35 7.47 36.40 12.83
CA LEU A 35 6.58 37.38 12.19
C LEU A 35 6.36 38.59 13.11
N ASN A 36 6.46 39.80 12.57
CA ASN A 36 6.30 41.07 13.31
C ASN A 36 5.14 41.88 12.71
N PRO A 37 3.90 41.70 13.20
CA PRO A 37 2.73 42.38 12.66
C PRO A 37 2.89 43.92 12.63
N PRO A 38 2.32 44.61 11.63
CA PRO A 38 1.55 44.04 10.53
C PRO A 38 2.44 43.35 9.48
N GLU A 39 2.04 42.15 9.06
CA GLU A 39 2.72 41.38 8.01
C GLU A 39 1.70 40.67 7.13
N HIS A 40 2.05 40.52 5.85
CA HIS A 40 1.26 39.84 4.84
C HIS A 40 2.01 38.60 4.41
N VAL A 41 1.36 37.44 4.48
CA VAL A 41 1.96 36.12 4.23
C VAL A 41 1.16 35.43 3.15
N VAL A 42 1.83 35.02 2.07
CA VAL A 42 1.24 34.12 1.07
C VAL A 42 1.93 32.77 1.18
N SER A 43 1.16 31.69 1.22
CA SER A 43 1.68 30.33 1.17
C SER A 43 1.09 29.56 0.00
N ILE A 44 1.96 28.97 -0.81
CA ILE A 44 1.60 28.15 -1.96
C ILE A 44 2.18 26.75 -1.76
N ALA A 45 1.38 25.71 -1.99
CA ALA A 45 1.84 24.33 -2.02
C ALA A 45 1.65 23.75 -3.43
N MET A 46 2.76 23.38 -4.06
CA MET A 46 2.81 22.77 -5.39
C MET A 46 3.04 21.27 -5.23
N LEU A 47 2.13 20.44 -5.74
CA LEU A 47 2.33 19.00 -5.87
C LEU A 47 3.57 18.78 -6.74
N THR A 48 4.61 18.25 -6.11
CA THR A 48 5.91 18.02 -6.73
C THR A 48 6.52 16.77 -6.13
N GLY A 49 7.09 15.92 -6.98
CA GLY A 49 7.85 14.74 -6.56
C GLY A 49 9.35 15.01 -6.47
N GLU A 50 10.10 14.04 -5.93
CA GLU A 50 11.56 14.12 -5.83
C GLU A 50 12.23 14.34 -7.21
N GLU A 51 11.65 13.80 -8.29
CA GLU A 51 12.11 13.96 -9.67
C GLU A 51 12.07 15.41 -10.18
N GLN A 52 11.28 16.27 -9.55
CA GLN A 52 11.14 17.69 -9.90
C GLN A 52 12.00 18.59 -9.01
N HIS A 53 12.71 18.06 -8.02
CA HIS A 53 13.48 18.87 -7.06
C HIS A 53 14.58 19.70 -7.73
N ASP A 54 15.23 19.18 -8.77
CA ASP A 54 16.25 19.90 -9.53
C ASP A 54 15.63 21.06 -10.34
N GLN A 55 14.43 20.87 -10.87
CA GLN A 55 13.69 21.94 -11.57
C GLN A 55 13.28 23.03 -10.58
N VAL A 56 12.84 22.66 -9.38
CA VAL A 56 12.56 23.60 -8.29
C VAL A 56 13.82 24.38 -7.90
N ASP A 57 14.98 23.72 -7.76
CA ASP A 57 16.25 24.40 -7.45
C ASP A 57 16.66 25.39 -8.54
N ALA A 58 16.57 24.99 -9.81
CA ALA A 58 16.86 25.87 -10.94
C ALA A 58 15.91 27.07 -10.97
N HIS A 59 14.61 26.84 -10.73
CA HIS A 59 13.61 27.90 -10.70
C HIS A 59 13.85 28.89 -9.55
N LEU A 60 14.21 28.39 -8.37
CA LEU A 60 14.57 29.22 -7.22
C LEU A 60 15.88 30.00 -7.44
N ALA A 61 16.87 29.38 -8.09
CA ALA A 61 18.12 30.05 -8.45
C ALA A 61 17.88 31.24 -9.38
N SER A 62 16.93 31.15 -10.33
CA SER A 62 16.55 32.28 -11.19
C SER A 62 16.00 33.47 -10.42
N LEU A 63 15.25 33.23 -9.34
CA LEU A 63 14.78 34.30 -8.45
C LEU A 63 15.95 34.96 -7.71
N CYS A 64 16.89 34.16 -7.21
CA CYS A 64 18.11 34.67 -6.59
C CYS A 64 18.92 35.55 -7.54
N GLU A 65 19.10 35.10 -8.79
CA GLU A 65 19.80 35.86 -9.83
C GLU A 65 19.12 37.21 -10.10
N HIS A 66 17.79 37.22 -10.27
CA HIS A 66 17.02 38.44 -10.50
C HIS A 66 17.25 39.50 -9.40
N PHE A 67 17.31 39.07 -8.13
CA PHE A 67 17.55 39.95 -6.99
C PHE A 67 19.03 40.09 -6.59
N GLY A 68 19.97 39.58 -7.39
CA GLY A 68 21.41 39.65 -7.11
C GLY A 68 21.83 38.94 -5.80
N LYS A 69 21.11 37.89 -5.41
CA LYS A 69 21.39 37.08 -4.21
C LYS A 69 22.11 35.79 -4.58
N GLN A 70 22.87 35.25 -3.64
CA GLN A 70 23.48 33.92 -3.79
C GLN A 70 22.48 32.82 -3.41
N THR A 71 22.37 31.81 -4.26
CA THR A 71 21.63 30.57 -4.04
C THR A 71 22.14 29.82 -2.79
N PRO A 72 21.28 29.48 -1.82
CA PRO A 72 21.65 28.62 -0.68
C PRO A 72 22.23 27.26 -1.10
N LYS A 73 23.15 26.73 -0.28
CA LYS A 73 23.77 25.40 -0.50
C LYS A 73 22.88 24.23 -0.09
N GLU A 74 21.92 24.44 0.81
CA GLU A 74 20.96 23.42 1.23
C GLU A 74 19.81 23.35 0.22
N SER A 75 19.50 22.16 -0.30
CA SER A 75 18.51 22.00 -1.40
C SER A 75 17.10 21.67 -0.92
N ILE A 76 16.93 21.12 0.29
CA ILE A 76 15.62 20.69 0.80
C ILE A 76 14.84 21.86 1.41
N ARG A 77 15.57 22.78 2.05
CA ARG A 77 15.01 23.95 2.72
C ARG A 77 15.76 25.19 2.30
N TRP A 78 14.99 26.20 1.96
CA TRP A 78 15.50 27.50 1.55
C TRP A 78 14.89 28.58 2.43
N ARG A 79 15.73 29.54 2.80
CA ARG A 79 15.28 30.76 3.45
C ARG A 79 16.10 31.92 2.93
N MET A 80 15.41 32.91 2.38
CA MET A 80 16.02 34.07 1.76
C MET A 80 15.31 35.35 2.18
N ASP A 81 16.10 36.40 2.38
CA ASP A 81 15.64 37.76 2.59
C ASP A 81 16.05 38.62 1.39
N PHE A 82 15.05 39.05 0.63
CA PHE A 82 15.19 39.89 -0.56
C PHE A 82 15.07 41.39 -0.23
N GLY A 83 14.95 41.74 1.05
CA GLY A 83 14.80 43.11 1.55
C GLY A 83 13.35 43.59 1.49
N ILE A 84 12.71 43.49 0.33
CA ILE A 84 11.29 43.86 0.13
C ILE A 84 10.31 42.76 0.57
N PHE A 85 10.73 41.50 0.51
CA PHE A 85 10.01 40.35 1.07
C PHE A 85 11.00 39.28 1.52
N ARG A 86 10.52 38.37 2.36
CA ARG A 86 11.23 37.16 2.79
C ARG A 86 10.54 35.95 2.16
N MET A 87 11.34 34.96 1.76
CA MET A 87 10.83 33.70 1.24
C MET A 87 11.38 32.52 2.03
N LYS A 88 10.51 31.57 2.37
CA LYS A 88 10.89 30.25 2.88
C LYS A 88 10.34 29.20 1.93
N VAL A 89 11.16 28.23 1.54
CA VAL A 89 10.75 27.09 0.72
C VAL A 89 11.09 25.79 1.43
N GLU A 90 10.15 24.87 1.44
CA GLU A 90 10.27 23.56 2.11
C GLU A 90 9.84 22.48 1.10
N LYS A 91 10.79 21.65 0.66
CA LYS A 91 10.51 20.50 -0.20
C LYS A 91 10.13 19.30 0.67
N HIS A 92 8.90 18.84 0.52
CA HIS A 92 8.39 17.61 1.12
C HIS A 92 8.33 16.51 0.05
N GLN A 93 8.07 15.27 0.48
CA GLN A 93 8.05 14.12 -0.42
C GLN A 93 7.00 14.20 -1.54
N GLU A 94 5.85 14.84 -1.29
CA GLU A 94 4.74 14.92 -2.26
C GLU A 94 4.37 16.36 -2.67
N PHE A 95 5.02 17.36 -2.09
CA PHE A 95 4.78 18.77 -2.42
C PHE A 95 5.94 19.67 -2.02
N THR A 96 6.05 20.83 -2.66
CA THR A 96 6.96 21.91 -2.29
C THR A 96 6.12 23.08 -1.81
N ARG A 97 6.44 23.60 -0.62
CA ARG A 97 5.77 24.75 -0.04
C ARG A 97 6.63 26.00 -0.20
N TYR A 98 6.05 27.03 -0.78
CA TYR A 98 6.61 28.37 -0.88
C TYR A 98 5.84 29.27 0.08
N LYS A 99 6.56 30.01 0.92
CA LYS A 99 5.96 30.99 1.83
C LYS A 99 6.66 32.32 1.67
N LEU A 100 5.91 33.32 1.25
CA LEU A 100 6.36 34.69 1.08
C LEU A 100 5.83 35.55 2.23
N VAL A 101 6.64 36.47 2.71
CA VAL A 101 6.28 37.40 3.78
C VAL A 101 6.75 38.80 3.42
N SER A 102 5.83 39.75 3.33
CA SER A 102 6.12 41.18 3.16
C SER A 102 5.51 41.98 4.32
N LYS A 103 5.89 43.25 4.42
CA LYS A 103 5.18 44.21 5.27
C LYS A 103 4.18 44.96 4.39
N PRO A 104 2.88 44.98 4.75
CA PRO A 104 1.88 45.69 3.97
C PRO A 104 2.07 47.22 4.10
N ASP A 105 1.78 47.96 3.04
CA ASP A 105 1.71 49.42 3.07
C ASP A 105 0.43 49.89 3.79
N THR A 106 0.56 50.02 5.11
CA THR A 106 -0.52 50.45 6.01
C THR A 106 -1.03 51.88 5.79
N LYS A 107 -0.45 52.68 4.88
CA LYS A 107 -0.84 54.09 4.69
C LYS A 107 -1.95 54.31 3.66
N ALA A 108 -2.35 53.30 2.88
CA ALA A 108 -3.02 53.58 1.59
C ALA A 108 -4.27 52.77 1.20
N GLN A 109 -4.84 51.84 1.98
CA GLN A 109 -5.85 50.94 1.39
C GLN A 109 -7.14 50.72 2.18
N ASP A 110 -8.24 50.77 1.41
CA ASP A 110 -9.60 50.34 1.77
C ASP A 110 -9.75 48.80 1.77
N ASP A 111 -8.81 48.05 1.18
CA ASP A 111 -8.81 46.57 1.09
C ASP A 111 -7.56 45.94 1.72
N LEU A 112 -7.76 45.18 2.80
CA LEU A 112 -6.73 44.47 3.56
C LEU A 112 -5.86 43.49 2.74
N PHE A 113 -6.39 42.89 1.67
CA PHE A 113 -5.70 41.84 0.91
C PHE A 113 -5.05 42.35 -0.39
N SER A 114 -5.13 43.65 -0.67
CA SER A 114 -4.70 44.18 -1.97
C SER A 114 -3.18 44.33 -2.15
N ASP A 115 -2.40 44.40 -1.07
CA ASP A 115 -0.92 44.49 -1.11
C ASP A 115 -0.21 43.12 -1.01
N SER A 116 -0.61 42.19 -1.86
CA SER A 116 -0.10 40.81 -1.83
C SER A 116 1.41 40.72 -2.07
N PRO A 117 2.17 39.94 -1.28
CA PRO A 117 3.59 39.63 -1.52
C PRO A 117 3.86 39.08 -2.93
N LEU A 118 2.86 38.50 -3.60
CA LEU A 118 2.99 37.97 -4.95
C LEU A 118 3.28 39.07 -5.99
N ALA A 119 2.81 40.30 -5.77
CA ALA A 119 3.07 41.43 -6.66
C ALA A 119 4.55 41.86 -6.67
N LEU A 120 5.34 41.40 -5.70
CA LEU A 120 6.78 41.68 -5.59
C LEU A 120 7.64 40.68 -6.37
N LEU A 121 7.03 39.64 -6.96
CA LEU A 121 7.74 38.65 -7.75
C LEU A 121 7.91 39.12 -9.20
N PRO A 122 8.97 38.67 -9.91
CA PRO A 122 9.14 38.96 -11.32
C PRO A 122 7.96 38.44 -12.14
N GLU A 123 7.59 39.17 -13.19
CA GLU A 123 6.52 38.77 -14.11
C GLU A 123 6.77 37.36 -14.66
N GLY A 124 5.73 36.52 -14.66
CA GLY A 124 5.80 35.14 -15.14
C GLY A 124 6.49 34.15 -14.20
N TRP A 125 7.19 34.59 -13.16
CA TRP A 125 7.90 33.68 -12.23
C TRP A 125 6.92 32.74 -11.53
N LEU A 126 5.84 33.29 -10.97
CA LEU A 126 4.82 32.51 -10.26
C LEU A 126 4.16 31.45 -11.16
N ALA A 127 3.84 31.82 -12.40
CA ALA A 127 3.20 30.94 -13.37
C ALA A 127 4.13 29.81 -13.85
N ALA A 128 5.45 29.98 -13.70
CA ALA A 128 6.47 29.02 -14.07
C ALA A 128 6.91 28.10 -12.90
N LEU A 129 6.22 28.15 -11.75
CA LEU A 129 6.49 27.23 -10.64
C LEU A 129 6.33 25.77 -11.09
N PRO A 130 7.30 24.88 -10.82
CA PRO A 130 7.17 23.47 -11.14
C PRO A 130 6.03 22.78 -10.35
N GLY A 131 5.34 21.85 -11.01
CA GLY A 131 4.28 21.04 -10.42
C GLY A 131 2.87 21.60 -10.58
N GLU A 132 1.93 21.07 -9.81
CA GLU A 132 0.52 21.48 -9.84
C GLU A 132 0.12 22.18 -8.54
N MET A 133 -0.49 23.36 -8.63
CA MET A 133 -0.89 24.11 -7.44
C MET A 133 -2.06 23.43 -6.73
N LEU A 134 -1.83 22.95 -5.50
CA LEU A 134 -2.87 22.36 -4.66
C LEU A 134 -3.50 23.40 -3.73
N VAL A 135 -2.68 24.30 -3.19
CA VAL A 135 -3.09 25.29 -2.19
C VAL A 135 -2.41 26.62 -2.49
N ALA A 136 -3.19 27.70 -2.43
CA ALA A 136 -2.69 29.06 -2.32
C ALA A 136 -3.54 29.78 -1.26
N ILE A 137 -2.87 30.27 -0.21
CA ILE A 137 -3.52 30.95 0.92
C ILE A 137 -2.89 32.32 1.06
N ASP A 138 -3.74 33.31 1.14
CA ASP A 138 -3.38 34.67 1.46
C ASP A 138 -3.74 35.02 2.91
N ILE A 139 -2.74 35.42 3.69
CA ILE A 139 -2.83 35.60 5.14
C ILE A 139 -2.39 36.99 5.55
N VAL A 140 -3.32 37.78 6.07
CA VAL A 140 -3.02 39.10 6.65
C VAL A 140 -2.94 38.96 8.17
N ILE A 141 -1.85 39.45 8.75
CA ILE A 141 -1.58 39.35 10.19
C ILE A 141 -1.46 40.76 10.76
N LEU A 142 -2.36 41.11 11.67
CA LEU A 142 -2.47 42.43 12.27
C LEU A 142 -2.24 42.37 13.78
N PRO A 143 -1.70 43.45 14.39
CA PRO A 143 -1.69 43.59 15.84
C PRO A 143 -3.14 43.59 16.36
N TYR A 144 -3.37 42.91 17.48
CA TYR A 144 -4.68 42.92 18.13
C TYR A 144 -4.97 44.30 18.74
N PRO A 145 -6.09 44.96 18.41
CA PRO A 145 -6.43 46.27 19.00
C PRO A 145 -6.75 46.16 20.50
N GLU A 146 -6.16 47.01 21.34
CA GLU A 146 -6.22 46.88 22.81
C GLU A 146 -7.64 46.83 23.38
N ASP A 147 -8.56 47.63 22.83
CA ASP A 147 -9.94 47.76 23.34
C ASP A 147 -10.99 47.00 22.53
N ALA A 148 -10.59 46.14 21.59
CA ALA A 148 -11.53 45.39 20.75
C ALA A 148 -11.86 44.01 21.34
N SER A 149 -13.15 43.71 21.48
CA SER A 149 -13.61 42.34 21.73
C SER A 149 -13.45 41.48 20.45
N PRO A 150 -13.29 40.14 20.58
CA PRO A 150 -13.25 39.27 19.41
C PRO A 150 -14.48 39.44 18.50
N ARG A 151 -15.65 39.69 19.09
CA ARG A 151 -16.89 39.92 18.36
C ARG A 151 -16.85 41.21 17.53
N GLN A 152 -16.34 42.30 18.10
CA GLN A 152 -16.20 43.57 17.37
C GLN A 152 -15.25 43.43 16.17
N LEU A 153 -14.22 42.58 16.27
CA LEU A 153 -13.35 42.27 15.15
C LEU A 153 -14.10 41.50 14.06
N VAL A 154 -14.93 40.51 14.42
CA VAL A 154 -15.80 39.81 13.47
C VAL A 154 -16.73 40.79 12.75
N ASP A 155 -17.46 41.62 13.50
CA ASP A 155 -18.42 42.55 12.89
C ASP A 155 -17.72 43.53 11.92
N LYS A 156 -16.51 44.00 12.27
CA LYS A 156 -15.75 44.94 11.44
C LYS A 156 -15.16 44.30 10.17
N TYR A 157 -14.67 43.07 10.24
CA TYR A 157 -13.88 42.44 9.17
C TYR A 157 -14.61 41.32 8.43
N SER A 158 -15.84 40.98 8.82
CA SER A 158 -16.67 39.96 8.15
C SER A 158 -16.88 40.23 6.65
N GLY A 159 -16.90 41.50 6.22
CA GLY A 159 -17.08 41.89 4.82
C GLY A 159 -15.98 41.42 3.86
N TYR A 160 -14.83 40.97 4.37
CA TYR A 160 -13.75 40.39 3.56
C TYR A 160 -13.96 38.90 3.24
N PHE A 161 -15.01 38.29 3.78
CA PHE A 161 -15.27 36.86 3.72
C PHE A 161 -16.70 36.58 3.26
N ASP A 162 -16.96 35.35 2.84
CA ASP A 162 -18.33 34.93 2.51
C ASP A 162 -19.19 34.83 3.78
N ALA A 163 -20.34 35.50 3.78
CA ALA A 163 -21.20 35.59 4.96
C ALA A 163 -21.79 34.24 5.41
N THR A 164 -21.88 33.24 4.52
CA THR A 164 -22.48 31.94 4.82
C THR A 164 -21.47 30.92 5.34
N THR A 165 -20.19 31.07 4.97
CA THR A 165 -19.11 30.17 5.41
C THR A 165 -18.09 30.83 6.32
N LEU A 166 -18.26 32.11 6.67
CA LEU A 166 -17.42 32.82 7.61
C LEU A 166 -17.29 32.05 8.93
N THR A 167 -16.04 31.81 9.28
CA THR A 167 -15.61 31.04 10.43
C THR A 167 -14.64 31.90 11.23
N ALA A 168 -14.80 31.94 12.55
CA ALA A 168 -13.93 32.71 13.41
C ALA A 168 -13.68 31.99 14.73
N SER A 169 -12.40 31.85 15.09
CA SER A 169 -11.97 31.21 16.34
C SER A 169 -11.02 32.14 17.10
N GLN A 170 -11.10 32.10 18.42
CA GLN A 170 -9.94 32.47 19.23
C GLN A 170 -8.94 31.32 19.16
N VAL A 171 -7.67 31.60 18.89
CA VAL A 171 -6.65 30.59 18.60
C VAL A 171 -5.35 30.81 19.38
N GLY A 172 -4.80 29.70 19.86
CA GLY A 172 -3.59 29.65 20.66
C GLY A 172 -3.77 30.22 22.07
N ARG A 173 -2.78 29.95 22.93
CA ARG A 173 -2.79 30.37 24.35
C ARG A 173 -2.68 31.89 24.55
N SER A 174 -2.48 32.66 23.50
CA SER A 174 -2.45 34.13 23.56
C SER A 174 -3.80 34.75 23.20
N SER A 175 -4.87 33.96 23.00
CA SER A 175 -6.20 34.45 22.61
C SER A 175 -6.14 35.36 21.37
N ASN A 176 -5.38 34.92 20.36
CA ASN A 176 -5.39 35.54 19.04
C ASN A 176 -6.74 35.27 18.39
N VAL A 177 -7.13 36.00 17.36
CA VAL A 177 -8.36 35.74 16.60
C VAL A 177 -8.00 35.43 15.16
N ALA A 178 -8.55 34.35 14.62
CA ALA A 178 -8.36 33.97 13.22
C ALA A 178 -9.72 33.88 12.51
N PHE A 179 -9.78 34.38 11.27
CA PHE A 179 -10.94 34.34 10.39
C PHE A 179 -10.58 33.60 9.11
N THR A 180 -11.52 32.83 8.60
CA THR A 180 -11.47 32.27 7.25
C THR A 180 -12.88 31.87 6.85
N ASP A 181 -13.08 31.55 5.58
CA ASP A 181 -14.33 30.99 5.07
C ASP A 181 -14.12 29.75 4.21
N PHE A 182 -12.85 29.29 4.11
CA PHE A 182 -12.39 28.17 3.30
C PHE A 182 -12.77 28.22 1.82
N GLN A 183 -13.12 29.40 1.28
CA GLN A 183 -13.43 29.57 -0.13
C GLN A 183 -12.20 30.04 -0.90
N ILE A 184 -12.02 29.46 -2.09
CA ILE A 184 -11.10 29.99 -3.10
C ILE A 184 -11.81 31.16 -3.79
N ARG A 185 -11.17 32.33 -3.78
CA ARG A 185 -11.70 33.57 -4.36
C ARG A 185 -11.42 33.63 -5.86
N ASP A 186 -11.92 34.68 -6.51
CA ASP A 186 -11.70 34.90 -7.95
C ASP A 186 -10.21 35.07 -8.32
N ASP A 187 -9.39 35.48 -7.35
CA ASP A 187 -7.92 35.56 -7.46
C ASP A 187 -7.22 34.19 -7.33
N GLY A 188 -7.97 33.11 -7.11
CA GLY A 188 -7.45 31.75 -6.97
C GLY A 188 -6.88 31.41 -5.58
N MET A 189 -7.02 32.31 -4.59
CA MET A 189 -6.50 32.11 -3.24
C MET A 189 -7.61 31.97 -2.21
N SER A 190 -7.37 31.18 -1.17
CA SER A 190 -8.17 31.24 0.06
C SER A 190 -7.62 32.30 0.99
N ARG A 191 -8.49 32.88 1.84
CA ARG A 191 -8.10 34.00 2.72
C ARG A 191 -8.12 33.60 4.18
N LEU A 192 -7.16 34.16 4.91
CA LEU A 192 -7.09 34.06 6.36
C LEU A 192 -6.69 35.42 6.95
N LEU A 193 -7.41 35.87 7.98
CA LEU A 193 -7.05 37.07 8.73
C LEU A 193 -6.68 36.67 10.15
N VAL A 194 -5.60 37.21 10.71
CA VAL A 194 -5.17 36.95 12.09
C VAL A 194 -4.96 38.26 12.85
N PHE A 195 -5.65 38.43 13.98
CA PHE A 195 -5.27 39.41 15.00
C PHE A 195 -4.50 38.73 16.12
N THR A 196 -3.27 39.18 16.37
CA THR A 196 -2.41 38.54 17.37
C THR A 196 -2.16 39.43 18.59
N LYS A 197 -2.32 38.83 19.78
CA LYS A 197 -1.87 39.39 21.08
C LYS A 197 -0.50 38.86 21.48
N ALA A 198 0.05 37.90 20.75
CA ALA A 198 1.34 37.33 21.04
C ALA A 198 2.46 38.37 20.87
N LYS A 199 3.33 38.50 21.87
CA LYS A 199 4.43 39.48 21.90
C LYS A 199 5.70 38.97 21.23
N LEU A 200 5.89 37.64 21.18
CA LEU A 200 7.09 37.04 20.60
C LEU A 200 6.85 36.71 19.12
N PRO A 201 7.71 37.18 18.20
CA PRO A 201 7.58 36.90 16.77
C PRO A 201 7.53 35.40 16.44
N SER A 202 8.21 34.58 17.24
CA SER A 202 8.21 33.12 17.09
C SER A 202 6.86 32.48 17.43
N GLN A 203 6.06 33.06 18.33
CA GLN A 203 4.71 32.57 18.65
C GLN A 203 3.77 32.79 17.46
N ILE A 204 3.85 33.97 16.83
CA ILE A 204 3.05 34.35 15.66
C ILE A 204 3.43 33.48 14.45
N GLY A 205 4.73 33.29 14.24
CA GLY A 205 5.26 32.37 13.23
C GLY A 205 4.76 30.94 13.39
N ARG A 206 4.72 30.43 14.63
CA ARG A 206 4.19 29.09 14.95
C ARG A 206 2.70 28.97 14.64
N LEU A 207 1.90 29.92 15.08
CA LEU A 207 0.46 29.94 14.81
C LEU A 207 0.19 29.97 13.31
N THR A 208 0.83 30.89 12.59
CA THR A 208 0.65 31.05 11.14
C THR A 208 1.07 29.78 10.39
N HIS A 209 2.20 29.19 10.75
CA HIS A 209 2.64 27.93 10.14
C HIS A 209 1.66 26.78 10.41
N ARG A 210 1.08 26.70 11.62
CA ARG A 210 0.06 25.70 11.95
C ARG A 210 -1.19 25.85 11.11
N LEU A 211 -1.66 27.09 10.88
CA LEU A 211 -2.80 27.37 10.01
C LEU A 211 -2.50 26.98 8.55
N ILE A 212 -1.31 27.30 8.05
CA ILE A 212 -0.86 26.89 6.71
C ILE A 212 -0.77 25.36 6.58
N GLU A 213 -0.18 24.68 7.58
CA GLU A 213 -0.09 23.22 7.60
C GLU A 213 -1.47 22.57 7.64
N MET A 214 -2.38 23.10 8.45
CA MET A 214 -3.75 22.61 8.52
C MET A 214 -4.41 22.64 7.14
N GLU A 215 -4.31 23.77 6.43
CA GLU A 215 -4.91 23.90 5.10
C GLU A 215 -4.23 23.01 4.05
N THR A 216 -2.90 22.94 4.06
CA THR A 216 -2.14 22.08 3.14
C THR A 216 -2.50 20.61 3.38
N TYR A 217 -2.45 20.13 4.62
CA TYR A 217 -2.72 18.73 4.93
C TYR A 217 -4.20 18.38 4.76
N ARG A 218 -5.13 19.33 4.95
CA ARG A 218 -6.55 19.15 4.66
C ARG A 218 -6.76 18.82 3.19
N MET A 219 -6.14 19.61 2.31
CA MET A 219 -6.21 19.40 0.87
C MET A 219 -5.51 18.11 0.44
N MET A 220 -4.32 17.82 1.00
CA MET A 220 -3.61 16.55 0.74
C MET A 220 -4.43 15.32 1.15
N ALA A 221 -5.09 15.37 2.31
CA ALA A 221 -5.95 14.28 2.78
C ALA A 221 -7.15 14.08 1.86
N PHE A 222 -7.77 15.17 1.40
CA PHE A 222 -8.93 15.12 0.52
C PHE A 222 -8.67 14.60 -0.90
N MET A 223 -7.42 14.58 -1.38
CA MET A 223 -7.09 14.05 -2.70
C MET A 223 -7.56 12.60 -2.93
N ALA A 224 -7.60 11.77 -1.88
CA ALA A 224 -8.04 10.37 -2.01
C ALA A 224 -9.55 10.17 -1.90
N VAL A 225 -10.31 11.18 -1.45
CA VAL A 225 -11.74 11.03 -1.14
C VAL A 225 -12.59 10.73 -2.39
N PRO A 226 -12.39 11.40 -3.55
CA PRO A 226 -13.13 11.05 -4.76
C PRO A 226 -12.92 9.59 -5.17
N GLU A 227 -11.68 9.12 -5.05
CA GLU A 227 -11.30 7.76 -5.41
C GLU A 227 -11.86 6.73 -4.43
N ALA A 228 -11.85 7.03 -3.13
CA ALA A 228 -12.51 6.21 -2.12
C ALA A 228 -14.01 6.04 -2.43
N ARG A 229 -14.69 7.14 -2.81
CA ARG A 229 -16.12 7.10 -3.19
C ARG A 229 -16.38 6.30 -4.46
N ARG A 230 -15.44 6.30 -5.42
CA ARG A 230 -15.50 5.43 -6.62
C ARG A 230 -15.40 3.96 -6.21
N LEU A 231 -14.39 3.62 -5.41
CA LEU A 231 -14.15 2.26 -4.94
C LEU A 231 -15.29 1.71 -4.08
N LEU A 232 -15.98 2.54 -3.30
CA LEU A 232 -17.19 2.13 -2.57
C LEU A 232 -18.30 1.57 -3.47
N LYS A 233 -18.31 1.92 -4.77
CA LYS A 233 -19.27 1.38 -5.75
C LYS A 233 -18.78 0.09 -6.41
N GLU A 234 -17.46 -0.10 -6.50
CA GLU A 234 -16.83 -1.23 -7.21
C GLU A 234 -16.57 -2.43 -6.29
N LEU A 235 -16.12 -2.20 -5.06
CA LEU A 235 -15.83 -3.24 -4.08
C LEU A 235 -17.02 -4.17 -3.79
N PRO A 236 -18.28 -3.70 -3.67
CA PRO A 236 -19.43 -4.59 -3.50
C PRO A 236 -19.57 -5.62 -4.63
N LEU A 237 -19.25 -5.25 -5.87
CA LEU A 237 -19.36 -6.13 -7.03
C LEU A 237 -18.28 -7.23 -6.98
N ALA A 238 -17.04 -6.86 -6.65
CA ALA A 238 -15.95 -7.81 -6.48
C ALA A 238 -16.20 -8.76 -5.29
N ASP A 239 -16.76 -8.24 -4.19
CA ASP A 239 -17.13 -9.05 -3.01
C ASP A 239 -18.25 -10.05 -3.31
N ALA A 240 -19.30 -9.60 -4.01
CA ALA A 240 -20.39 -10.46 -4.47
C ALA A 240 -19.87 -11.56 -5.40
N ARG A 241 -18.95 -11.23 -6.30
CA ARG A 241 -18.32 -12.20 -7.20
C ARG A 241 -17.49 -13.23 -6.44
N LEU A 242 -16.69 -12.82 -5.46
CA LEU A 242 -15.96 -13.74 -4.59
C LEU A 242 -16.90 -14.66 -3.82
N THR A 243 -18.01 -14.11 -3.32
CA THR A 243 -19.02 -14.87 -2.58
C THR A 243 -19.67 -15.94 -3.47
N GLN A 244 -19.99 -15.59 -4.73
CA GLN A 244 -20.51 -16.55 -5.70
C GLN A 244 -19.50 -17.69 -5.99
N LEU A 245 -18.23 -17.35 -6.24
CA LEU A 245 -17.18 -18.33 -6.49
C LEU A 245 -16.97 -19.24 -5.29
N THR A 246 -16.94 -18.68 -4.08
CA THR A 246 -16.78 -19.46 -2.85
C THR A 246 -17.92 -20.46 -2.65
N ARG A 247 -19.17 -20.07 -2.95
CA ARG A 247 -20.32 -21.00 -2.92
C ARG A 247 -20.17 -22.11 -3.96
N ALA A 248 -19.82 -21.79 -5.20
CA ALA A 248 -19.61 -22.78 -6.24
C ALA A 248 -18.50 -23.79 -5.88
N ILE A 249 -17.44 -23.35 -5.21
CA ILE A 249 -16.38 -24.24 -4.70
C ILE A 249 -16.90 -25.15 -3.57
N SER A 250 -17.83 -24.68 -2.74
CA SER A 250 -18.42 -25.48 -1.66
C SER A 250 -19.49 -26.47 -2.13
N ASP A 251 -20.33 -26.08 -3.10
CA ASP A 251 -21.47 -26.88 -3.57
C ASP A 251 -21.04 -28.13 -4.36
N GLY A 252 -19.79 -28.18 -4.84
CA GLY A 252 -19.08 -29.44 -5.11
C GLY A 252 -19.51 -30.25 -6.33
N GLU A 253 -20.72 -30.10 -6.85
CA GLU A 253 -21.29 -30.99 -7.88
C GLU A 253 -21.50 -30.27 -9.22
N GLY A 254 -20.68 -30.62 -10.22
CA GLY A 254 -20.93 -30.29 -11.63
C GLY A 254 -20.29 -29.02 -12.20
N VAL A 255 -19.46 -28.31 -11.42
CA VAL A 255 -18.71 -27.14 -11.91
C VAL A 255 -17.28 -27.54 -12.26
N ASP A 256 -16.80 -27.07 -13.42
CA ASP A 256 -15.41 -27.24 -13.86
C ASP A 256 -14.46 -26.45 -12.95
N ASP A 257 -13.64 -27.18 -12.18
CA ASP A 257 -12.66 -26.62 -11.25
C ASP A 257 -11.62 -25.75 -11.99
N GLU A 258 -11.31 -26.05 -13.25
CA GLU A 258 -10.41 -25.24 -14.08
C GLU A 258 -11.05 -23.88 -14.40
N ALA A 259 -12.33 -23.88 -14.78
CA ALA A 259 -13.08 -22.64 -15.01
C ALA A 259 -13.22 -21.79 -13.73
N LEU A 260 -13.46 -22.42 -12.57
CA LEU A 260 -13.48 -21.72 -11.28
C LEU A 260 -12.12 -21.11 -10.94
N MET A 261 -11.04 -21.86 -11.18
CA MET A 261 -9.68 -21.39 -10.92
C MET A 261 -9.31 -20.20 -11.81
N HIS A 262 -9.70 -20.25 -13.09
CA HIS A 262 -9.52 -19.13 -14.02
C HIS A 262 -10.27 -17.87 -13.56
N GLN A 263 -11.55 -18.00 -13.20
CA GLN A 263 -12.37 -16.89 -12.71
C GLN A 263 -11.80 -16.28 -11.41
N LEU A 264 -11.33 -17.13 -10.50
CA LEU A 264 -10.78 -16.70 -9.23
C LEU A 264 -9.41 -16.03 -9.39
N THR A 265 -8.57 -16.55 -10.28
CA THR A 265 -7.28 -15.93 -10.63
C THR A 265 -7.49 -14.56 -11.30
N THR A 266 -8.49 -14.44 -12.17
CA THR A 266 -8.89 -13.16 -12.78
C THR A 266 -9.32 -12.16 -11.71
N LEU A 267 -10.16 -12.59 -10.76
CA LEU A 267 -10.58 -11.75 -9.64
C LEU A 267 -9.41 -11.35 -8.75
N ALA A 268 -8.49 -12.28 -8.46
CA ALA A 268 -7.28 -12.01 -7.69
C ALA A 268 -6.40 -10.95 -8.35
N ALA A 269 -6.15 -11.07 -9.65
CA ALA A 269 -5.39 -10.09 -10.42
C ALA A 269 -6.07 -8.71 -10.39
N SER A 270 -7.40 -8.66 -10.55
CA SER A 270 -8.15 -7.41 -10.48
C SER A 270 -8.07 -6.76 -9.10
N VAL A 271 -8.23 -7.52 -8.02
CA VAL A 271 -8.16 -6.99 -6.64
C VAL A 271 -6.75 -6.56 -6.29
N GLU A 272 -5.73 -7.34 -6.68
CA GLU A 272 -4.33 -6.97 -6.46
C GLU A 272 -3.98 -5.68 -7.19
N ASN A 273 -4.47 -5.50 -8.41
CA ASN A 273 -4.28 -4.24 -9.14
C ASN A 273 -4.92 -3.05 -8.41
N LEU A 274 -6.12 -3.21 -7.84
CA LEU A 274 -6.75 -2.16 -7.02
C LEU A 274 -5.90 -1.85 -5.77
N VAL A 275 -5.41 -2.86 -5.07
CA VAL A 275 -4.55 -2.67 -3.90
C VAL A 275 -3.25 -1.94 -4.29
N ALA A 276 -2.54 -2.43 -5.30
CA ALA A 276 -1.27 -1.87 -5.75
C ALA A 276 -1.43 -0.40 -6.22
N THR A 277 -2.51 -0.09 -6.92
CA THR A 277 -2.79 1.27 -7.42
C THR A 277 -3.05 2.26 -6.28
N HIS A 278 -3.73 1.84 -5.21
CA HIS A 278 -4.26 2.78 -4.21
C HIS A 278 -3.57 2.74 -2.84
N TYR A 279 -2.83 1.67 -2.52
CA TYR A 279 -2.22 1.48 -1.19
C TYR A 279 -1.40 2.69 -0.73
N ARG A 280 -0.48 3.17 -1.58
CA ARG A 280 0.40 4.29 -1.23
C ARG A 280 -0.40 5.57 -0.93
N ARG A 281 -1.39 5.89 -1.76
CA ARG A 281 -2.21 7.10 -1.59
C ARG A 281 -3.08 7.00 -0.34
N PHE A 282 -3.72 5.86 -0.07
CA PHE A 282 -4.52 5.68 1.16
C PHE A 282 -3.66 5.74 2.43
N SER A 283 -2.47 5.14 2.41
CA SER A 283 -1.53 5.23 3.53
C SER A 283 -1.09 6.68 3.79
N ALA A 284 -0.73 7.42 2.74
CA ALA A 284 -0.40 8.83 2.84
C ALA A 284 -1.60 9.66 3.35
N THR A 285 -2.81 9.42 2.83
CA THR A 285 -4.03 10.09 3.28
C THR A 285 -4.32 9.86 4.76
N GLN A 286 -4.12 8.66 5.29
CA GLN A 286 -4.27 8.38 6.71
C GLN A 286 -3.29 9.20 7.57
N ALA A 287 -2.03 9.33 7.11
CA ALA A 287 -1.04 10.17 7.75
C ALA A 287 -1.44 11.65 7.70
N TYR A 288 -1.93 12.14 6.55
CA TYR A 288 -2.38 13.54 6.42
C TYR A 288 -3.60 13.86 7.27
N PHE A 289 -4.62 13.00 7.34
CA PHE A 289 -5.73 13.19 8.27
C PHE A 289 -5.21 13.29 9.71
N SER A 290 -4.33 12.37 10.11
CA SER A 290 -3.72 12.39 11.45
C SER A 290 -2.98 13.71 11.73
N LEU A 291 -2.24 14.24 10.75
CA LEU A 291 -1.55 15.52 10.86
C LEU A 291 -2.54 16.69 11.00
N VAL A 292 -3.61 16.74 10.18
CA VAL A 292 -4.63 17.81 10.28
C VAL A 292 -5.29 17.81 11.65
N PHE A 293 -5.77 16.66 12.12
CA PHE A 293 -6.41 16.56 13.45
C PHE A 293 -5.43 16.92 14.57
N LYS A 294 -4.15 16.56 14.44
CA LYS A 294 -3.12 16.99 15.38
C LYS A 294 -2.97 18.52 15.39
N ARG A 295 -2.94 19.17 14.22
CA ARG A 295 -2.85 20.63 14.11
C ARG A 295 -4.09 21.35 14.65
N LEU A 296 -5.28 20.80 14.42
CA LEU A 296 -6.52 21.30 15.00
C LEU A 296 -6.47 21.27 16.53
N ASN A 297 -6.10 20.13 17.12
CA ASN A 297 -5.96 20.00 18.58
C ASN A 297 -4.92 20.96 19.16
N GLU A 298 -3.77 21.12 18.48
CA GLU A 298 -2.71 22.03 18.90
C GLU A 298 -3.07 23.52 18.69
N LEU A 299 -4.16 23.84 17.97
CA LEU A 299 -4.63 25.21 17.79
C LEU A 299 -5.15 25.79 19.11
N HIS A 300 -5.62 24.94 20.03
CA HIS A 300 -6.24 25.33 21.29
C HIS A 300 -7.30 26.41 21.06
N GLU A 301 -8.27 26.11 20.20
CA GLU A 301 -9.29 27.09 19.84
C GLU A 301 -10.38 27.23 20.90
N GLU A 302 -10.93 28.44 20.98
CA GLU A 302 -12.10 28.77 21.78
C GLU A 302 -13.14 29.48 20.89
N PRO A 303 -14.44 29.27 21.15
CA PRO A 303 -15.49 29.87 20.35
C PRO A 303 -15.55 31.41 20.52
N ILE A 304 -15.99 32.07 19.45
CA ILE A 304 -16.42 33.47 19.48
C ILE A 304 -17.95 33.47 19.42
N GLU A 305 -18.58 34.40 20.13
CA GLU A 305 -20.04 34.48 20.23
C GLU A 305 -20.72 34.45 18.85
N THR A 306 -21.65 33.49 18.68
CA THR A 306 -22.43 33.20 17.46
C THR A 306 -21.62 32.91 16.19
N MET A 307 -20.33 32.59 16.32
CA MET A 307 -19.48 32.18 15.21
C MET A 307 -19.14 30.69 15.28
N PRO A 308 -19.19 29.97 14.15
CA PRO A 308 -18.62 28.63 14.10
C PRO A 308 -17.10 28.71 14.20
N THR A 309 -16.50 27.70 14.82
CA THR A 309 -15.04 27.61 14.97
C THR A 309 -14.41 26.87 13.79
N ILE A 310 -13.13 27.17 13.54
CA ILE A 310 -12.28 26.52 12.53
C ILE A 310 -12.28 25.00 12.74
N GLY A 311 -11.99 24.54 13.96
CA GLY A 311 -12.00 23.13 14.31
C GLY A 311 -13.37 22.51 14.19
N GLY A 312 -14.43 23.16 14.70
CA GLY A 312 -15.78 22.63 14.62
C GLY A 312 -16.28 22.39 13.19
N ILE A 313 -15.97 23.30 12.26
CA ILE A 313 -16.31 23.11 10.83
C ILE A 313 -15.44 22.03 10.20
N LEU A 314 -14.14 22.04 10.47
CA LEU A 314 -13.20 21.11 9.86
C LEU A 314 -13.41 19.68 10.35
N GLU A 315 -13.55 19.44 11.65
CA GLU A 315 -13.82 18.12 12.23
C GLU A 315 -15.07 17.49 11.63
N ARG A 316 -16.18 18.24 11.61
CA ARG A 316 -17.46 17.77 11.05
C ARG A 316 -17.38 17.37 9.57
N ARG A 317 -16.44 17.93 8.80
CA ARG A 317 -16.23 17.63 7.37
C ARG A 317 -15.14 16.60 7.13
N LEU A 318 -14.11 16.58 7.97
CA LEU A 318 -12.94 15.71 7.82
C LEU A 318 -13.19 14.31 8.37
N GLU A 319 -13.92 14.16 9.47
CA GLU A 319 -14.18 12.84 10.06
C GLU A 319 -14.90 11.88 9.10
N PRO A 320 -16.03 12.25 8.46
CA PRO A 320 -16.69 11.33 7.53
C PRO A 320 -15.82 10.97 6.32
N ALA A 321 -14.97 11.90 5.88
CA ALA A 321 -14.05 11.67 4.78
C ALA A 321 -12.91 10.72 5.18
N ARG A 322 -12.36 10.87 6.38
CA ARG A 322 -11.37 9.94 6.96
C ARG A 322 -11.97 8.55 7.07
N ASP A 323 -13.14 8.44 7.69
CA ASP A 323 -13.79 7.16 7.94
C ASP A 323 -14.13 6.43 6.63
N THR A 324 -14.49 7.19 5.57
CA THR A 324 -14.67 6.66 4.22
C THR A 324 -13.36 6.06 3.66
N CYS A 325 -12.26 6.81 3.70
CA CYS A 325 -10.96 6.36 3.21
C CYS A 325 -10.44 5.14 3.99
N ASP A 326 -10.56 5.16 5.32
CA ASP A 326 -10.15 4.07 6.20
C ASP A 326 -10.97 2.80 5.94
N SER A 327 -12.29 2.94 5.78
CA SER A 327 -13.18 1.81 5.47
C SER A 327 -12.85 1.16 4.13
N VAL A 328 -12.58 1.96 3.09
CA VAL A 328 -12.21 1.45 1.76
C VAL A 328 -10.85 0.75 1.79
N SER A 329 -9.85 1.35 2.44
CA SER A 329 -8.52 0.75 2.60
C SER A 329 -8.60 -0.59 3.34
N HIS A 330 -9.41 -0.65 4.41
CA HIS A 330 -9.64 -1.87 5.15
C HIS A 330 -10.34 -2.94 4.31
N TRP A 331 -11.41 -2.57 3.59
CA TRP A 331 -12.15 -3.50 2.74
C TRP A 331 -11.29 -4.06 1.61
N LEU A 332 -10.47 -3.24 0.93
CA LEU A 332 -9.50 -3.70 -0.06
C LEU A 332 -8.58 -4.79 0.51
N THR A 333 -8.03 -4.56 1.70
CA THR A 333 -7.13 -5.51 2.39
C THR A 333 -7.86 -6.80 2.75
N GLN A 334 -9.10 -6.69 3.26
CA GLN A 334 -9.93 -7.85 3.59
C GLN A 334 -10.29 -8.66 2.34
N LEU A 335 -10.67 -7.99 1.24
CA LEU A 335 -11.04 -8.62 -0.01
C LEU A 335 -9.85 -9.37 -0.60
N ALA A 336 -8.67 -8.74 -0.67
CA ALA A 336 -7.43 -9.39 -1.13
C ALA A 336 -7.11 -10.65 -0.30
N THR A 337 -7.23 -10.54 1.03
CA THR A 337 -7.02 -11.68 1.94
C THR A 337 -8.02 -12.81 1.68
N ARG A 338 -9.30 -12.50 1.51
CA ARG A 338 -10.35 -13.50 1.24
C ARG A 338 -10.14 -14.16 -0.12
N VAL A 339 -9.82 -13.40 -1.17
CA VAL A 339 -9.52 -13.96 -2.50
C VAL A 339 -8.34 -14.93 -2.41
N SER A 340 -7.24 -14.52 -1.78
CA SER A 340 -6.05 -15.37 -1.60
C SER A 340 -6.38 -16.69 -0.87
N LYS A 341 -7.17 -16.63 0.21
CA LYS A 341 -7.63 -17.82 0.94
C LYS A 341 -8.51 -18.72 0.08
N THR A 342 -9.48 -18.17 -0.65
CA THR A 342 -10.34 -18.95 -1.55
C THR A 342 -9.52 -19.63 -2.65
N THR A 343 -8.50 -18.96 -3.18
CA THR A 343 -7.59 -19.54 -4.20
C THR A 343 -6.81 -20.72 -3.64
N GLN A 344 -6.32 -20.61 -2.41
CA GLN A 344 -5.64 -21.70 -1.73
C GLN A 344 -6.58 -22.90 -1.50
N LEU A 345 -7.82 -22.66 -1.06
CA LEU A 345 -8.81 -23.73 -0.86
C LEU A 345 -9.13 -24.48 -2.14
N LEU A 346 -9.35 -23.77 -3.26
CA LEU A 346 -9.62 -24.41 -4.54
C LEU A 346 -8.41 -25.23 -5.02
N ARG A 347 -7.20 -24.69 -4.88
CA ARG A 347 -5.97 -25.42 -5.20
C ARG A 347 -5.84 -26.70 -4.40
N THR A 348 -6.04 -26.64 -3.08
CA THR A 348 -6.00 -27.83 -2.21
C THR A 348 -7.06 -28.85 -2.61
N ARG A 349 -8.28 -28.42 -2.97
CA ARG A 349 -9.32 -29.33 -3.45
C ARG A 349 -8.90 -30.05 -4.74
N ILE A 350 -8.38 -29.31 -5.72
CA ILE A 350 -7.89 -29.87 -6.99
C ILE A 350 -6.76 -30.88 -6.73
N ASP A 351 -5.79 -30.52 -5.89
CA ASP A 351 -4.66 -31.39 -5.54
C ASP A 351 -5.14 -32.71 -4.90
N VAL A 352 -6.10 -32.65 -3.97
CA VAL A 352 -6.70 -33.84 -3.34
C VAL A 352 -7.47 -34.69 -4.35
N GLN A 353 -8.21 -34.07 -5.27
CA GLN A 353 -8.96 -34.77 -6.30
C GLN A 353 -8.02 -35.49 -7.29
N HIS A 354 -6.93 -34.84 -7.70
CA HIS A 354 -5.89 -35.45 -8.51
C HIS A 354 -5.20 -36.61 -7.78
N GLU A 355 -4.89 -36.45 -6.49
CA GLU A 355 -4.29 -37.52 -5.69
C GLU A 355 -5.24 -38.75 -5.60
N LYS A 356 -6.53 -38.51 -5.37
CA LYS A 356 -7.52 -39.59 -5.34
C LYS A 356 -7.63 -40.32 -6.68
N GLN A 357 -7.67 -39.58 -7.80
CA GLN A 357 -7.67 -40.18 -9.15
C GLN A 357 -6.39 -40.99 -9.41
N ASN A 358 -5.23 -40.49 -8.99
CA ASN A 358 -3.96 -41.21 -9.10
C ASN A 358 -3.98 -42.50 -8.27
N GLN A 359 -4.49 -42.47 -7.04
CA GLN A 359 -4.63 -43.67 -6.21
C GLN A 359 -5.59 -44.70 -6.84
N GLU A 360 -6.73 -44.25 -7.37
CA GLU A 360 -7.69 -45.12 -8.06
C GLU A 360 -7.09 -45.76 -9.32
N MET A 361 -6.32 -44.98 -10.10
CA MET A 361 -5.59 -45.47 -11.27
C MET A 361 -4.54 -46.52 -10.90
N LEU A 362 -3.72 -46.25 -9.88
CA LEU A 362 -2.73 -47.21 -9.36
C LEU A 362 -3.40 -48.49 -8.84
N ALA A 363 -4.53 -48.37 -8.14
CA ALA A 363 -5.30 -49.52 -7.67
C ALA A 363 -5.89 -50.33 -8.82
N ALA A 364 -6.33 -49.69 -9.91
CA ALA A 364 -6.79 -50.36 -11.11
C ALA A 364 -5.63 -51.07 -11.85
N MET A 365 -4.46 -50.44 -11.93
CA MET A 365 -3.24 -51.03 -12.49
C MET A 365 -2.80 -52.27 -11.70
N ASN A 366 -2.75 -52.18 -10.37
CA ASN A 366 -2.39 -53.32 -9.53
C ASN A 366 -3.36 -54.49 -9.74
N ARG A 367 -4.67 -54.22 -9.80
CA ARG A 367 -5.68 -55.26 -10.11
C ARG A 367 -5.44 -55.91 -11.46
N ARG A 368 -5.15 -55.13 -12.50
CA ARG A 368 -4.83 -55.65 -13.84
C ARG A 368 -3.54 -56.49 -13.84
N PHE A 369 -2.50 -56.03 -13.15
CA PHE A 369 -1.24 -56.76 -13.02
C PHE A 369 -1.42 -58.10 -12.31
N GLN A 370 -2.17 -58.14 -11.21
CA GLN A 370 -2.49 -59.39 -10.50
C GLN A 370 -3.26 -60.37 -11.38
N LEU A 371 -4.18 -59.89 -12.23
CA LEU A 371 -4.89 -60.74 -13.19
C LEU A 371 -3.93 -61.30 -14.25
N GLN A 372 -3.04 -60.46 -14.79
CA GLN A 372 -2.02 -60.88 -15.75
C GLN A 372 -1.09 -61.95 -15.16
N LEU A 373 -0.65 -61.78 -13.91
CA LEU A 373 0.15 -62.79 -13.20
C LEU A 373 -0.58 -64.12 -13.08
N ARG A 374 -1.87 -64.12 -12.71
CA ARG A 374 -2.66 -65.36 -12.61
C ARG A 374 -2.83 -66.05 -13.96
N LEU A 375 -3.09 -65.29 -15.03
CA LEU A 375 -3.18 -65.83 -16.38
C LEU A 375 -1.84 -66.41 -16.85
N GLN A 376 -0.73 -65.74 -16.55
CA GLN A 376 0.61 -66.24 -16.84
C GLN A 376 0.89 -67.53 -16.08
N GLN A 377 0.56 -67.60 -14.78
CA GLN A 377 0.71 -68.82 -13.99
C GLN A 377 -0.14 -69.97 -14.53
N ALA A 378 -1.37 -69.69 -14.97
CA ALA A 378 -2.22 -70.69 -15.62
C ALA A 378 -1.59 -71.18 -16.93
N ALA A 379 -1.03 -70.28 -17.75
CA ALA A 379 -0.33 -70.64 -18.98
C ALA A 379 0.96 -71.45 -18.71
N GLU A 380 1.72 -71.11 -17.67
CA GLU A 380 2.90 -71.87 -17.24
C GLU A 380 2.51 -73.30 -16.83
N LEU A 381 1.46 -73.47 -16.01
CA LEU A 381 0.97 -74.79 -15.61
C LEU A 381 0.47 -75.60 -16.80
N LEU A 382 -0.24 -74.97 -17.74
CA LEU A 382 -0.70 -75.61 -18.97
C LEU A 382 0.49 -76.07 -19.82
N SER A 383 1.51 -75.22 -20.00
CA SER A 383 2.71 -75.57 -20.78
C SER A 383 3.42 -76.79 -20.20
N ILE A 384 3.48 -76.91 -18.88
CA ILE A 384 4.12 -78.04 -18.21
C ILE A 384 3.31 -79.32 -18.39
N ALA A 385 1.98 -79.25 -18.27
CA ALA A 385 1.13 -80.39 -18.57
C ALA A 385 1.35 -80.89 -20.02
N ILE A 386 1.44 -79.96 -20.98
CA ILE A 386 1.74 -80.27 -22.39
C ILE A 386 3.12 -80.93 -22.54
N PHE A 387 4.18 -80.35 -21.97
CA PHE A 387 5.54 -80.90 -22.07
C PHE A 387 5.70 -82.24 -21.35
N THR A 388 5.07 -82.44 -20.19
CA THR A 388 5.07 -83.72 -19.48
C THR A 388 4.41 -84.80 -20.32
N TYR A 389 3.25 -84.52 -20.93
CA TYR A 389 2.59 -85.46 -21.83
C TYR A 389 3.47 -85.83 -23.03
N TYR A 390 4.08 -84.85 -23.71
CA TYR A 390 4.97 -85.13 -24.84
C TYR A 390 6.21 -85.95 -24.42
N THR A 391 6.80 -85.65 -23.27
CA THR A 391 8.00 -86.36 -22.77
C THR A 391 7.70 -87.81 -22.42
N VAL A 392 6.55 -88.09 -21.79
CA VAL A 392 6.13 -89.47 -21.48
C VAL A 392 5.97 -90.29 -22.77
N ASN A 393 5.33 -89.71 -23.79
CA ASN A 393 5.17 -90.39 -25.08
C ASN A 393 6.53 -90.60 -25.77
N LEU A 394 7.42 -89.61 -25.75
CA LEU A 394 8.76 -89.73 -26.34
C LEU A 394 9.58 -90.84 -25.67
N LEU A 395 9.55 -90.93 -24.34
CA LEU A 395 10.22 -92.02 -23.61
C LEU A 395 9.64 -93.38 -23.93
N ASP A 396 8.32 -93.49 -24.03
CA ASP A 396 7.67 -94.75 -24.43
C ASP A 396 8.15 -95.21 -25.82
N TYR A 397 8.22 -94.30 -26.80
CA TYR A 397 8.77 -94.62 -28.12
C TYR A 397 10.23 -95.09 -28.04
N VAL A 398 11.10 -94.34 -27.35
CA VAL A 398 12.53 -94.71 -27.23
C VAL A 398 12.71 -96.04 -26.51
N CYS A 399 11.95 -96.30 -25.44
CA CYS A 399 12.00 -97.56 -24.70
C CYS A 399 11.51 -98.74 -25.54
N GLN A 400 10.45 -98.56 -26.35
CA GLN A 400 9.97 -99.60 -27.25
C GLN A 400 11.01 -99.96 -28.32
N GLU A 401 11.63 -98.97 -28.96
CA GLU A 401 12.69 -99.18 -29.96
C GLU A 401 13.93 -99.87 -29.35
N LEU A 402 14.35 -99.46 -28.15
CA LEU A 402 15.47 -100.10 -27.44
C LEU A 402 15.14 -101.53 -26.99
N ALA A 403 13.91 -101.78 -26.54
CA ALA A 403 13.46 -103.11 -26.14
C ALA A 403 13.41 -104.08 -27.33
N LEU A 404 13.00 -103.57 -28.51
CA LEU A 404 13.05 -104.28 -29.79
C LEU A 404 14.50 -104.63 -30.18
N LEU A 405 15.44 -103.68 -30.04
CA LEU A 405 16.88 -103.90 -30.25
C LEU A 405 17.50 -104.90 -29.26
N ALA A 406 16.99 -104.97 -28.03
CA ALA A 406 17.49 -105.86 -26.97
C ALA A 406 16.80 -107.23 -26.92
N GLY A 407 15.76 -107.47 -27.73
CA GLY A 407 15.02 -108.73 -27.78
C GLY A 407 14.09 -108.99 -26.57
N ILE A 408 13.69 -107.95 -25.84
CA ILE A 408 12.87 -108.05 -24.63
C ILE A 408 11.46 -107.51 -24.94
N PRO A 409 10.37 -108.26 -24.74
CA PRO A 409 9.02 -107.75 -24.93
C PRO A 409 8.63 -106.84 -23.76
N LEU A 410 8.82 -105.54 -23.91
CA LEU A 410 8.29 -104.55 -22.97
C LEU A 410 6.86 -104.15 -23.36
N GLU A 411 5.92 -104.28 -22.41
CA GLU A 411 4.57 -103.75 -22.59
C GLU A 411 4.56 -102.22 -22.39
N SER A 412 4.04 -101.48 -23.38
CA SER A 412 3.91 -100.01 -23.34
C SER A 412 3.16 -99.51 -22.10
N LEU A 413 2.19 -100.29 -21.60
CA LEU A 413 1.41 -99.93 -20.41
C LEU A 413 2.27 -99.86 -19.14
N LEU A 414 3.26 -100.76 -19.00
CA LEU A 414 4.20 -100.77 -17.88
C LEU A 414 5.16 -99.57 -17.93
N VAL A 415 5.66 -99.21 -19.12
CA VAL A 415 6.52 -98.02 -19.28
C VAL A 415 5.76 -96.75 -18.93
N LYS A 416 4.55 -96.57 -19.47
CA LYS A 416 3.72 -95.39 -19.20
C LYS A 416 3.28 -95.28 -17.74
N SER A 417 2.90 -96.39 -17.12
CA SER A 417 2.43 -96.41 -15.73
C SER A 417 3.50 -96.03 -14.72
N VAL A 418 4.79 -96.28 -15.01
CA VAL A 418 5.92 -95.84 -14.16
C VAL A 418 6.43 -94.46 -14.57
N ALA A 419 6.59 -94.19 -15.86
CA ALA A 419 7.18 -92.94 -16.35
C ALA A 419 6.27 -91.72 -16.08
N ALA A 420 4.95 -91.86 -16.24
CA ALA A 420 4.01 -90.76 -16.04
C ALA A 420 4.03 -90.16 -14.61
N PRO A 421 3.88 -90.94 -13.53
CA PRO A 421 3.91 -90.39 -12.17
C PRO A 421 5.30 -89.87 -11.78
N VAL A 422 6.39 -90.52 -12.22
CA VAL A 422 7.76 -90.06 -11.93
C VAL A 422 8.05 -88.72 -12.60
N LEU A 423 7.69 -88.55 -13.87
CA LEU A 423 7.89 -87.30 -14.61
C LEU A 423 6.95 -86.18 -14.14
N ALA A 424 5.70 -86.50 -13.81
CA ALA A 424 4.79 -85.53 -13.23
C ALA A 424 5.31 -85.04 -11.86
N LEU A 425 5.80 -85.95 -11.01
CA LEU A 425 6.36 -85.60 -9.71
C LEU A 425 7.66 -84.81 -9.85
N SER A 426 8.55 -85.18 -10.77
CA SER A 426 9.82 -84.46 -10.99
C SER A 426 9.57 -83.05 -11.55
N ALA A 427 8.66 -82.88 -12.50
CA ALA A 427 8.25 -81.58 -13.02
C ALA A 427 7.62 -80.70 -11.94
N PHE A 428 6.76 -81.27 -11.08
CA PHE A 428 6.16 -80.57 -9.95
C PHE A 428 7.21 -80.12 -8.92
N LEU A 429 8.16 -80.99 -8.56
CA LEU A 429 9.22 -80.67 -7.61
C LEU A 429 10.21 -79.63 -8.16
N LEU A 430 10.57 -79.71 -9.45
CA LEU A 430 11.42 -78.73 -10.11
C LEU A 430 10.76 -77.35 -10.12
N MET A 431 9.47 -77.27 -10.44
CA MET A 431 8.68 -76.04 -10.35
C MET A 431 8.66 -75.47 -8.93
N ARG A 432 8.38 -76.32 -7.93
CA ARG A 432 8.33 -75.88 -6.54
C ARG A 432 9.67 -75.29 -6.09
N ARG A 433 10.79 -75.88 -6.54
CA ARG A 433 12.14 -75.34 -6.31
C ARG A 433 12.41 -74.02 -7.04
N LEU A 434 11.99 -73.90 -8.30
CA LEU A 434 12.18 -72.66 -9.08
C LEU A 434 11.32 -71.51 -8.54
N ARG A 435 10.10 -71.80 -8.06
CA ARG A 435 9.23 -70.82 -7.40
C ARG A 435 9.82 -70.32 -6.08
N SER A 436 10.32 -71.23 -5.24
CA SER A 436 10.99 -70.86 -3.98
C SER A 436 12.22 -69.96 -4.17
N LYS A 437 12.81 -69.90 -5.38
CA LYS A 437 13.95 -69.04 -5.71
C LYS A 437 13.57 -67.67 -6.29
N ARG A 438 12.31 -67.47 -6.66
CA ARG A 438 11.79 -66.23 -7.28
C ARG A 438 11.06 -65.29 -6.30
N ASP A 439 10.83 -65.73 -5.07
CA ASP A 439 10.17 -64.96 -3.99
C ASP A 439 11.17 -64.24 -3.05
N ILE A 440 12.39 -63.91 -3.52
CA ILE A 440 13.34 -62.95 -2.93
C ILE A 440 13.54 -61.84 -3.95
#